data_AF-A0AAU3FA62-F1
#
_entry.id   AF-A0AAU3FA62-F1
#
_cell.length_a   1.000
_cell.length_b   1.000
_cell.length_c   1.000
_cell.angle_alpha   90.00
_cell.angle_beta   90.00
_cell.angle_gamma   90.00
#
_symmetry.space_group_name_H-M   'P 1'
#
loop_
_entity.id
_entity.type
_entity.pdbx_description
1 polymer ?
#
loop_
_entity_poly.entity_id
_entity_poly.type
_entity_poly.pdbx_seq_one_letter_code
_entity_poly.pdbx_strand_id
1 'polypeptide(L)'
;MAFTRATGKHRAPSRLSRRSANMAGAAALATTGVIGTLASPALAATPGMAPVEDTGLTQVVTADTLADQIADQAAAQKQEAAEAIAKAKAAEEAKRKAEARVKAAREAKERAAREAERKRLNSFVAPISGSYVSTGYKTGGAVWSSGSHTGIDFHAASGTTVHAVGSGTVVEAGWGGAYGNNVVIKMKDGSYTQYGHLSSISVSVGESVTPGRQIGLSGATGNTTGPHLHFEARTGPDYGSDIDPLAYLRAHGVSV
;
A
#
# COMPACT_ATOMS: atom_id res chain seq x y z
N MET A 1 -32.72 0.51 53.94
CA MET A 1 -31.41 0.43 54.62
C MET A 1 -30.47 1.44 53.97
N ALA A 2 -29.93 2.36 54.76
CA ALA A 2 -29.00 3.39 54.33
C ALA A 2 -27.56 2.94 54.62
N PHE A 3 -26.66 3.12 53.65
CA PHE A 3 -25.23 3.30 53.89
C PHE A 3 -24.66 4.26 52.84
N THR A 4 -24.16 5.39 53.32
CA THR A 4 -23.39 6.41 52.61
C THR A 4 -21.89 6.16 52.83
N ARG A 5 -21.04 6.37 51.81
CA ARG A 5 -19.79 7.18 51.91
C ARG A 5 -19.05 7.38 50.56
N ALA A 6 -19.04 8.66 50.20
CA ALA A 6 -18.03 9.54 49.61
C ALA A 6 -16.62 9.06 49.14
N THR A 7 -16.25 9.67 48.00
CA THR A 7 -14.97 10.29 47.58
C THR A 7 -13.77 9.47 47.12
N GLY A 8 -13.43 9.63 45.84
CA GLY A 8 -12.08 9.52 45.30
C GLY A 8 -11.91 10.45 44.10
N LYS A 9 -11.27 11.61 44.30
CA LYS A 9 -10.83 12.54 43.24
C LYS A 9 -9.48 12.11 42.68
N HIS A 10 -9.21 12.56 41.45
CA HIS A 10 -7.93 12.61 40.71
C HIS A 10 -7.57 11.29 39.99
N ARG A 11 -7.09 11.27 38.74
CA ARG A 11 -6.25 12.24 38.02
C ARG A 11 -6.41 12.03 36.50
N ALA A 12 -6.58 13.10 35.73
CA ALA A 12 -6.49 13.08 34.28
C ALA A 12 -5.01 13.03 33.83
N PRO A 13 -4.63 12.23 32.82
CA PRO A 13 -3.33 12.39 32.20
C PRO A 13 -3.32 13.59 31.25
N SER A 14 -2.32 14.44 31.49
CA SER A 14 -2.04 15.73 30.86
C SER A 14 -1.63 15.63 29.38
N ARG A 15 -2.06 16.63 28.62
CA ARG A 15 -1.61 16.94 27.25
C ARG A 15 -0.09 17.16 27.23
N LEU A 16 0.63 16.36 26.43
CA LEU A 16 1.99 16.68 26.01
C LEU A 16 1.94 17.49 24.71
N SER A 17 2.01 18.81 24.87
CA SER A 17 2.30 19.75 23.78
C SER A 17 3.78 19.66 23.42
N ARG A 18 4.10 19.19 22.21
CA ARG A 18 5.44 19.39 21.63
C ARG A 18 5.49 20.79 21.03
N ARG A 19 6.05 21.74 21.78
CA ARG A 19 6.61 22.98 21.24
C ARG A 19 7.95 22.65 20.59
N SER A 20 8.01 22.68 19.26
CA SER A 20 9.28 22.90 18.56
C SER A 20 9.44 24.40 18.35
N ALA A 21 10.42 24.97 19.04
CA ALA A 21 10.86 26.35 18.87
C ALA A 21 11.54 26.48 17.50
N ASN A 22 10.99 27.29 16.61
CA ASN A 22 11.72 27.79 15.46
C ASN A 22 12.48 29.03 15.91
N MET A 23 13.80 28.88 16.05
CA MET A 23 14.73 29.98 16.27
C MET A 23 14.74 30.91 15.05
N ALA A 24 14.56 32.20 15.32
CA ALA A 24 14.95 33.27 14.42
C ALA A 24 16.48 33.23 14.24
N GLY A 25 16.92 33.14 12.98
CA GLY A 25 18.32 33.22 12.57
C GLY A 25 18.46 34.31 11.52
N ALA A 26 19.34 35.25 11.83
CA ALA A 26 19.64 36.51 11.16
C ALA A 26 19.71 36.50 9.62
N ALA A 27 19.33 37.65 9.07
CA ALA A 27 19.58 38.11 7.72
C ALA A 27 21.06 38.03 7.34
N ALA A 28 21.33 37.58 6.10
CA ALA A 28 22.52 37.96 5.35
C ALA A 28 22.10 38.19 3.90
N LEU A 29 22.00 39.48 3.54
CA LEU A 29 22.04 39.96 2.17
C LEU A 29 23.36 39.52 1.54
N ALA A 30 23.34 38.45 0.76
CA ALA A 30 24.41 38.17 -0.18
C ALA A 30 24.02 38.80 -1.52
N THR A 31 24.51 40.02 -1.73
CA THR A 31 24.64 40.61 -3.05
C THR A 31 25.29 39.57 -3.96
N THR A 32 24.61 39.22 -5.06
CA THR A 32 25.24 38.49 -6.17
C THR A 32 26.31 39.40 -6.76
N GLY A 33 27.50 39.33 -6.17
CA GLY A 33 28.71 39.90 -6.72
C GLY A 33 28.99 39.21 -8.04
N VAL A 34 29.07 40.00 -9.10
CA VAL A 34 29.72 39.64 -10.35
C VAL A 34 31.18 39.37 -9.99
N ILE A 35 31.55 38.11 -9.75
CA ILE A 35 32.95 37.70 -9.72
C ILE A 35 33.34 37.53 -11.18
N GLY A 36 33.73 38.64 -11.80
CA GLY A 36 34.61 38.61 -12.96
C GLY A 36 35.96 38.08 -12.50
N THR A 37 36.18 36.78 -12.64
CA THR A 37 37.51 36.21 -12.60
C THR A 37 38.24 36.71 -13.85
N LEU A 38 38.94 37.84 -13.73
CA LEU A 38 40.02 38.19 -14.66
C LEU A 38 41.14 37.17 -14.42
N ALA A 39 41.03 36.01 -15.06
CA ALA A 39 42.17 35.13 -15.23
C ALA A 39 43.13 35.83 -16.19
N SER A 40 44.10 36.55 -15.64
CA SER A 40 45.30 36.91 -16.39
C SER A 40 45.89 35.63 -16.98
N PRO A 41 46.23 35.57 -18.28
CA PRO A 41 46.99 34.44 -18.78
C PRO A 41 48.37 34.48 -18.10
N ALA A 42 48.67 33.45 -17.33
CA ALA A 42 50.02 33.20 -16.86
C ALA A 42 50.87 32.90 -18.09
N LEU A 43 51.76 33.83 -18.42
CA LEU A 43 52.82 33.64 -19.40
C LEU A 43 53.67 32.45 -18.94
N ALA A 44 53.53 31.31 -19.62
CA ALA A 44 54.35 30.14 -19.37
C ALA A 44 55.81 30.47 -19.75
N ALA A 45 56.64 30.73 -18.74
CA ALA A 45 58.08 30.82 -18.90
C ALA A 45 58.64 29.43 -19.25
N THR A 46 59.10 29.26 -20.49
CA THR A 46 59.94 28.13 -20.90
C THR A 46 61.37 28.37 -20.39
N PRO A 47 62.02 27.41 -19.70
CA PRO A 47 63.42 27.56 -19.30
C PRO A 47 64.30 27.08 -20.47
N GLY A 48 64.94 28.03 -21.16
CA GLY A 48 65.83 27.71 -22.27
C GLY A 48 66.47 28.94 -22.89
N MET A 49 67.10 29.79 -22.08
CA MET A 49 67.81 30.97 -22.54
C MET A 49 69.29 30.62 -22.79
N ALA A 50 69.66 30.44 -24.06
CA ALA A 50 71.01 30.68 -24.54
C ALA A 50 71.16 32.19 -24.84
N PRO A 51 72.35 32.79 -24.69
CA PRO A 51 72.50 34.23 -24.82
C PRO A 51 72.45 34.60 -26.30
N VAL A 52 71.48 35.43 -26.68
CA VAL A 52 71.40 35.99 -28.04
C VAL A 52 72.01 37.38 -27.98
N GLU A 53 73.03 37.59 -28.80
CA GLU A 53 73.71 38.86 -28.99
C GLU A 53 72.73 39.96 -29.44
N ASP A 54 73.00 41.15 -28.92
CA ASP A 54 72.36 42.41 -29.26
C ASP A 54 72.73 42.85 -30.67
N THR A 55 71.97 42.38 -31.66
CA THR A 55 71.96 42.98 -33.00
C THR A 55 70.69 43.80 -33.18
N GLY A 56 70.68 45.02 -32.63
CA GLY A 56 70.18 46.27 -33.25
C GLY A 56 68.94 46.29 -34.16
N LEU A 57 68.02 45.34 -34.05
CA LEU A 57 66.75 45.30 -34.76
C LEU A 57 65.67 45.20 -33.69
N THR A 58 65.08 46.35 -33.38
CA THR A 58 63.83 46.45 -32.65
C THR A 58 62.85 45.46 -33.30
N GLN A 59 62.59 44.32 -32.66
CA GLN A 59 61.44 43.50 -33.01
C GLN A 59 60.23 44.36 -32.67
N VAL A 60 59.78 45.12 -33.65
CA VAL A 60 58.44 45.67 -33.69
C VAL A 60 57.55 44.44 -33.77
N VAL A 61 57.18 43.89 -32.61
CA VAL A 61 55.98 43.07 -32.50
C VAL A 61 54.88 43.98 -33.01
N THR A 62 54.49 43.76 -34.27
CA THR A 62 53.43 44.54 -34.90
C THR A 62 52.22 44.37 -34.01
N ALA A 63 51.67 45.49 -33.51
CA ALA A 63 50.53 45.51 -32.61
C ALA A 63 49.33 44.69 -33.15
N ASP A 64 49.29 44.49 -34.47
CA ASP A 64 48.35 43.62 -35.18
C ASP A 64 48.41 42.14 -34.73
N THR A 65 49.60 41.57 -34.47
CA THR A 65 49.75 40.14 -34.12
C THR A 65 49.33 39.79 -32.69
N LEU A 66 49.52 40.71 -31.73
CA LEU A 66 49.07 40.50 -30.35
C LEU A 66 47.54 40.67 -30.23
N ALA A 67 46.97 41.58 -31.02
CA ALA A 67 45.52 41.78 -31.09
C ALA A 67 44.80 40.53 -31.63
N ASP A 68 45.35 39.90 -32.66
CA ASP A 68 44.81 38.65 -33.22
C ASP A 68 44.87 37.49 -32.20
N GLN A 69 45.97 37.33 -31.47
CA GLN A 69 46.11 36.29 -30.44
C GLN A 69 45.12 36.45 -29.28
N ILE A 70 44.84 37.69 -28.86
CA ILE A 70 43.84 37.98 -27.81
C ILE A 70 42.43 37.70 -28.33
N ALA A 71 42.15 38.02 -29.60
CA ALA A 71 40.88 37.72 -30.24
C ALA A 71 40.62 36.20 -30.33
N ASP A 72 41.65 35.42 -30.69
CA ASP A 72 41.59 33.96 -30.75
C ASP A 72 41.40 33.33 -29.36
N GLN A 73 42.11 33.81 -28.34
CA GLN A 73 41.90 33.35 -26.96
C GLN A 73 40.50 33.69 -26.44
N ALA A 74 39.99 34.88 -26.73
CA ALA A 74 38.64 35.27 -26.36
C ALA A 74 37.57 34.44 -27.09
N ALA A 75 37.83 34.03 -28.33
CA ALA A 75 36.98 33.12 -29.09
C ALA A 75 36.98 31.70 -28.49
N ALA A 76 38.16 31.18 -28.13
CA ALA A 76 38.30 29.88 -27.48
C ALA A 76 37.59 29.82 -26.12
N GLN A 77 37.76 30.85 -25.27
CA GLN A 77 37.07 30.92 -23.98
C GLN A 77 35.54 31.00 -24.13
N LYS A 78 35.03 31.70 -25.16
CA LYS A 78 33.59 31.73 -25.45
C LYS A 78 33.06 30.37 -25.88
N GLN A 79 33.81 29.60 -26.66
CA GLN A 79 33.43 28.25 -27.07
C GLN A 79 33.42 27.29 -25.88
N GLU A 80 34.45 27.29 -25.03
CA GLU A 80 34.50 26.45 -23.82
C GLU A 80 33.37 26.79 -22.84
N ALA A 81 33.08 28.09 -22.64
CA ALA A 81 31.97 28.52 -21.81
C ALA A 81 30.61 28.07 -22.40
N ALA A 82 30.44 28.14 -23.73
CA ALA A 82 29.24 27.65 -24.40
C ALA A 82 29.08 26.13 -24.26
N GLU A 83 30.16 25.36 -24.39
CA GLU A 83 30.17 23.91 -24.20
C GLU A 83 29.90 23.50 -22.75
N ALA A 84 30.48 24.20 -21.77
CA ALA A 84 30.22 23.96 -20.35
C ALA A 84 28.75 24.21 -19.99
N ILE A 85 28.16 25.29 -20.53
CA ILE A 85 26.73 25.59 -20.39
C ILE A 85 25.88 24.51 -21.06
N ALA A 86 26.26 24.03 -22.25
CA ALA A 86 25.56 22.96 -22.95
C ALA A 86 25.60 21.65 -22.15
N LYS A 87 26.77 21.26 -21.61
CA LYS A 87 26.94 20.09 -20.74
C LYS A 87 26.14 20.21 -19.45
N ALA A 88 26.13 21.38 -18.79
CA ALA A 88 25.35 21.61 -17.58
C ALA A 88 23.84 21.53 -17.84
N LYS A 89 23.35 22.10 -18.95
CA LYS A 89 21.95 21.98 -19.37
C LYS A 89 21.57 20.53 -19.67
N ALA A 90 22.43 19.78 -20.36
CA ALA A 90 22.22 18.36 -20.63
C ALA A 90 22.20 17.50 -19.36
N ALA A 91 23.06 17.78 -18.39
CA ALA A 91 23.09 17.09 -17.10
C ALA A 91 21.83 17.37 -16.27
N GLU A 92 21.36 18.62 -16.23
CA GLU A 92 20.11 18.99 -15.55
C GLU A 92 18.89 18.35 -16.24
N GLU A 93 18.85 18.33 -17.57
CA GLU A 93 17.78 17.65 -18.31
C GLU A 93 17.80 16.13 -18.07
N ALA A 94 18.98 15.51 -18.02
CA ALA A 94 19.14 14.10 -17.69
C ALA A 94 18.67 13.81 -16.26
N LYS A 95 18.99 14.67 -15.30
CA LYS A 95 18.53 14.57 -13.91
C LYS A 95 17.00 14.69 -13.83
N ARG A 96 16.39 15.68 -14.50
CA ARG A 96 14.93 15.84 -14.56
C ARG A 96 14.25 14.63 -15.21
N LYS A 97 14.81 14.10 -16.29
CA LYS A 97 14.31 12.88 -16.95
C LYS A 97 14.43 11.66 -16.02
N ALA A 98 15.53 11.53 -15.27
CA ALA A 98 15.72 10.46 -14.30
C ALA A 98 14.71 10.56 -13.14
N GLU A 99 14.52 11.75 -12.56
CA GLU A 99 13.53 12.00 -11.51
C GLU A 99 12.09 11.73 -11.99
N ALA A 100 11.75 12.18 -13.21
CA ALA A 100 10.46 11.90 -13.83
C ALA A 100 10.23 10.39 -14.04
N ARG A 101 11.26 9.64 -14.46
CA ARG A 101 11.19 8.17 -14.61
C ARG A 101 11.00 7.47 -13.26
N VAL A 102 11.70 7.89 -12.21
CA VAL A 102 11.53 7.34 -10.85
C VAL A 102 10.13 7.61 -10.33
N LYS A 103 9.62 8.84 -10.50
CA LYS A 103 8.25 9.21 -10.13
C LYS A 103 7.22 8.37 -10.90
N ALA A 104 7.35 8.27 -12.22
CA ALA A 104 6.46 7.47 -13.06
C ALA A 104 6.47 5.98 -12.66
N ALA A 105 7.65 5.41 -12.38
CA ALA A 105 7.79 4.04 -11.93
C ALA A 105 7.13 3.79 -10.56
N ARG A 106 7.25 4.73 -9.61
CA ARG A 106 6.58 4.65 -8.32
C ARG A 106 5.05 4.70 -8.48
N GLU A 107 4.55 5.65 -9.26
CA GLU A 107 3.10 5.76 -9.52
C GLU A 107 2.55 4.53 -10.23
N ALA A 108 3.29 3.94 -11.17
CA ALA A 108 2.90 2.71 -11.84
C ALA A 108 2.80 1.54 -10.86
N LYS A 109 3.79 1.38 -9.96
CA LYS A 109 3.76 0.38 -8.89
C LYS A 109 2.58 0.58 -7.94
N GLU A 110 2.30 1.82 -7.54
CA GLU A 110 1.16 2.13 -6.66
C GLU A 110 -0.19 1.83 -7.34
N ARG A 111 -0.32 2.12 -8.64
CA ARG A 111 -1.53 1.76 -9.42
C ARG A 111 -1.72 0.25 -9.51
N ALA A 112 -0.65 -0.48 -9.83
CA ALA A 112 -0.69 -1.94 -9.91
C ALA A 112 -1.05 -2.57 -8.56
N ALA A 113 -0.52 -2.05 -7.44
CA ALA A 113 -0.86 -2.52 -6.10
C ALA A 113 -2.34 -2.29 -5.75
N ARG A 114 -2.89 -1.11 -6.09
CA ARG A 114 -4.31 -0.80 -5.87
C ARG A 114 -5.24 -1.70 -6.70
N GLU A 115 -4.84 -2.01 -7.93
CA GLU A 115 -5.59 -2.92 -8.78
C GLU A 115 -5.56 -4.36 -8.27
N ALA A 116 -4.39 -4.84 -7.84
CA ALA A 116 -4.24 -6.16 -7.23
C ALA A 116 -5.11 -6.29 -5.97
N GLU A 117 -5.10 -5.28 -5.09
CA GLU A 117 -5.93 -5.27 -3.89
C GLU A 117 -7.42 -5.22 -4.23
N ARG A 118 -7.84 -4.39 -5.20
CA ARG A 118 -9.23 -4.37 -5.67
C ARG A 118 -9.67 -5.75 -6.18
N LYS A 119 -8.82 -6.42 -6.96
CA LYS A 119 -9.11 -7.77 -7.48
C LYS A 119 -9.24 -8.77 -6.34
N ARG A 120 -8.34 -8.74 -5.36
CA ARG A 120 -8.39 -9.60 -4.17
C ARG A 120 -9.68 -9.37 -3.38
N LEU A 121 -10.05 -8.13 -3.09
CA LEU A 121 -11.25 -7.79 -2.31
C LEU A 121 -12.58 -8.11 -3.01
N ASN A 122 -12.54 -8.34 -4.33
CA ASN A 122 -13.70 -8.77 -5.13
C ASN A 122 -13.70 -10.28 -5.42
N SER A 123 -12.64 -11.00 -5.06
CA SER A 123 -12.55 -12.45 -5.22
C SER A 123 -13.22 -13.17 -4.05
N PHE A 124 -13.61 -14.42 -4.28
CA PHE A 124 -14.11 -15.30 -3.24
C PHE A 124 -13.14 -16.46 -3.00
N VAL A 125 -13.21 -17.03 -1.79
CA VAL A 125 -12.40 -18.19 -1.37
C VAL A 125 -13.30 -19.24 -0.73
N ALA A 126 -12.83 -20.49 -0.67
CA ALA A 126 -13.51 -21.54 0.08
C ALA A 126 -13.49 -21.21 1.59
N PRO A 127 -14.58 -21.50 2.32
CA PRO A 127 -14.67 -21.19 3.76
C PRO A 127 -13.70 -22.03 4.60
N ILE A 128 -13.40 -23.25 4.15
CA ILE A 128 -12.37 -24.13 4.74
C ILE A 128 -11.43 -24.58 3.63
N SER A 129 -10.13 -24.34 3.82
CA SER A 129 -9.10 -24.73 2.85
C SER A 129 -8.91 -26.24 2.82
N GLY A 130 -8.96 -26.83 1.61
CA GLY A 130 -8.72 -28.27 1.41
C GLY A 130 -9.81 -29.20 1.93
N SER A 131 -10.97 -28.67 2.30
CA SER A 131 -12.15 -29.47 2.67
C SER A 131 -12.99 -29.82 1.42
N TYR A 132 -13.97 -30.70 1.61
CA TYR A 132 -14.95 -31.11 0.62
C TYR A 132 -16.36 -31.08 1.24
N VAL A 133 -17.38 -31.02 0.38
CA VAL A 133 -18.77 -31.06 0.83
C VAL A 133 -19.16 -32.48 1.23
N SER A 134 -19.49 -32.68 2.50
CA SER A 134 -19.96 -33.96 3.06
C SER A 134 -21.46 -34.13 2.91
N THR A 135 -22.23 -33.05 3.04
CA THR A 135 -23.70 -33.06 2.93
C THR A 135 -24.17 -31.97 1.98
N GLY A 136 -24.98 -32.34 0.99
CA GLY A 136 -25.47 -31.41 -0.03
C GLY A 136 -26.68 -30.59 0.41
N TYR A 137 -26.91 -29.50 -0.31
CA TYR A 137 -28.10 -28.65 -0.18
C TYR A 137 -29.37 -29.40 -0.57
N LYS A 138 -30.45 -29.16 0.17
CA LYS A 138 -31.76 -29.84 0.05
C LYS A 138 -31.72 -31.35 0.24
N THR A 139 -30.66 -31.89 0.85
CA THR A 139 -30.68 -33.28 1.34
C THR A 139 -31.84 -33.43 2.32
N GLY A 140 -32.76 -34.38 2.06
CA GLY A 140 -33.97 -34.57 2.86
C GLY A 140 -33.73 -35.50 4.06
N GLY A 141 -34.50 -35.31 5.14
CA GLY A 141 -34.44 -36.19 6.31
C GLY A 141 -35.04 -35.60 7.58
N ALA A 142 -35.30 -36.47 8.57
CA ALA A 142 -35.95 -36.09 9.83
C ALA A 142 -35.05 -35.29 10.79
N VAL A 143 -33.75 -35.18 10.50
CA VAL A 143 -32.79 -34.43 11.33
C VAL A 143 -32.88 -32.91 11.16
N TRP A 144 -33.55 -32.45 10.09
CA TRP A 144 -33.76 -31.02 9.81
C TRP A 144 -35.21 -30.63 10.09
N SER A 145 -35.42 -29.55 10.86
CA SER A 145 -36.77 -29.10 11.23
C SER A 145 -37.62 -28.63 10.04
N SER A 146 -36.99 -28.22 8.93
CA SER A 146 -37.61 -27.91 7.63
C SER A 146 -37.95 -29.15 6.81
N GLY A 147 -37.45 -30.33 7.20
CA GLY A 147 -37.46 -31.55 6.39
C GLY A 147 -36.35 -31.64 5.34
N SER A 148 -35.52 -30.60 5.19
CA SER A 148 -34.37 -30.59 4.27
C SER A 148 -33.23 -29.69 4.74
N HIS A 149 -32.03 -30.02 4.28
CA HIS A 149 -30.82 -29.27 4.58
C HIS A 149 -30.81 -27.90 3.87
N THR A 150 -30.78 -26.81 4.63
CA THR A 150 -30.83 -25.42 4.16
C THR A 150 -29.47 -24.87 3.67
N GLY A 151 -28.41 -25.65 3.83
CA GLY A 151 -27.05 -25.28 3.45
C GLY A 151 -26.27 -26.43 2.84
N ILE A 152 -24.95 -26.32 2.89
CA ILE A 152 -24.01 -27.40 2.63
C ILE A 152 -23.12 -27.60 3.85
N ASP A 153 -22.70 -28.84 4.07
CA ASP A 153 -21.77 -29.15 5.15
C ASP A 153 -20.39 -29.43 4.57
N PHE A 154 -19.38 -28.76 5.11
CA PHE A 154 -17.98 -29.04 4.84
C PHE A 154 -17.42 -29.98 5.90
N HIS A 155 -16.71 -31.01 5.47
CA HIS A 155 -16.00 -31.90 6.37
C HIS A 155 -14.90 -31.14 7.12
N ALA A 156 -15.01 -31.05 8.44
CA ALA A 156 -14.04 -30.33 9.26
C ALA A 156 -14.00 -30.87 10.69
N ALA A 157 -12.81 -31.18 11.19
CA ALA A 157 -12.62 -31.45 12.62
C ALA A 157 -12.89 -30.18 13.44
N SER A 158 -13.30 -30.33 14.70
CA SER A 158 -13.41 -29.16 15.60
C SER A 158 -12.08 -28.44 15.72
N GLY A 159 -12.11 -27.11 15.72
CA GLY A 159 -10.91 -26.28 15.72
C GLY A 159 -10.32 -25.96 14.34
N THR A 160 -10.93 -26.44 13.25
CA THR A 160 -10.46 -26.08 11.89
C THR A 160 -10.76 -24.61 11.61
N THR A 161 -9.82 -23.88 11.04
CA THR A 161 -10.00 -22.45 10.73
C THR A 161 -11.09 -22.23 9.69
N VAL A 162 -12.07 -21.38 10.02
CA VAL A 162 -13.15 -20.97 9.12
C VAL A 162 -12.91 -19.54 8.66
N HIS A 163 -13.01 -19.31 7.36
CA HIS A 163 -12.78 -18.04 6.71
C HIS A 163 -14.05 -17.45 6.10
N ALA A 164 -14.13 -16.12 6.07
CA ALA A 164 -15.12 -15.41 5.27
C ALA A 164 -14.87 -15.70 3.79
N VAL A 165 -15.91 -16.16 3.08
CA VAL A 165 -15.80 -16.49 1.65
C VAL A 165 -15.54 -15.26 0.78
N GLY A 166 -15.94 -14.07 1.23
CA GLY A 166 -15.80 -12.83 0.48
C GLY A 166 -15.76 -11.60 1.37
N SER A 167 -15.71 -10.42 0.75
CA SER A 167 -15.81 -9.15 1.47
C SER A 167 -17.26 -8.85 1.90
N GLY A 168 -17.43 -8.43 3.14
CA GLY A 168 -18.73 -8.08 3.69
C GLY A 168 -18.67 -7.46 5.07
N THR A 169 -19.84 -7.32 5.70
CA THR A 169 -20.00 -6.83 7.07
C THR A 169 -20.71 -7.88 7.90
N VAL A 170 -20.17 -8.18 9.07
CA VAL A 170 -20.79 -9.11 10.03
C VAL A 170 -22.07 -8.49 10.55
N VAL A 171 -23.20 -9.18 10.35
CA VAL A 171 -24.52 -8.75 10.83
C VAL A 171 -25.01 -9.58 12.02
N GLU A 172 -24.48 -10.79 12.18
CA GLU A 172 -24.74 -11.64 13.35
C GLU A 172 -23.44 -12.34 13.76
N ALA A 173 -23.18 -12.41 15.06
CA ALA A 173 -22.05 -13.15 15.65
C ALA A 173 -22.44 -13.56 17.07
N GLY A 174 -22.81 -14.83 17.26
CA GLY A 174 -23.27 -15.33 18.55
C GLY A 174 -24.06 -16.63 18.45
N TRP A 175 -24.90 -16.90 19.44
CA TRP A 175 -25.73 -18.10 19.48
C TRP A 175 -26.98 -17.96 18.59
N GLY A 176 -27.10 -18.83 17.56
CA GLY A 176 -28.18 -18.83 16.57
C GLY A 176 -29.17 -19.99 16.72
N GLY A 177 -29.37 -20.49 17.94
CA GLY A 177 -30.28 -21.61 18.20
C GLY A 177 -29.75 -22.92 17.64
N ALA A 178 -30.46 -23.52 16.67
CA ALA A 178 -30.07 -24.80 16.06
C ALA A 178 -28.71 -24.74 15.38
N TYR A 179 -28.30 -23.58 14.86
CA TYR A 179 -26.97 -23.38 14.27
C TYR A 179 -25.85 -23.30 15.31
N GLY A 180 -26.16 -23.26 16.62
CA GLY A 180 -25.16 -23.08 17.68
C GLY A 180 -24.47 -21.73 17.57
N ASN A 181 -23.16 -21.68 17.82
CA ASN A 181 -22.40 -20.47 17.54
C ASN A 181 -22.34 -20.27 16.02
N ASN A 182 -22.78 -19.11 15.58
CA ASN A 182 -22.85 -18.78 14.17
C ASN A 182 -22.32 -17.37 13.90
N VAL A 183 -21.96 -17.16 12.64
CA VAL A 183 -21.66 -15.85 12.07
C VAL A 183 -22.50 -15.68 10.81
N VAL A 184 -23.15 -14.53 10.63
CA VAL A 184 -23.79 -14.12 9.39
C VAL A 184 -23.10 -12.87 8.85
N ILE A 185 -22.71 -12.91 7.58
CA ILE A 185 -22.05 -11.80 6.89
C ILE A 185 -22.93 -11.33 5.75
N LYS A 186 -23.25 -10.04 5.75
CA LYS A 186 -23.82 -9.36 4.59
C LYS A 186 -22.72 -9.06 3.58
N MET A 187 -22.84 -9.66 2.41
CA MET A 187 -21.86 -9.56 1.33
C MET A 187 -22.05 -8.27 0.52
N LYS A 188 -21.01 -7.84 -0.19
CA LYS A 188 -21.07 -6.63 -1.05
C LYS A 188 -22.06 -6.74 -2.21
N ASP A 189 -22.35 -7.95 -2.67
CA ASP A 189 -23.33 -8.23 -3.73
C ASP A 189 -24.79 -8.17 -3.24
N GLY A 190 -25.00 -7.95 -1.94
CA GLY A 190 -26.33 -7.88 -1.30
C GLY A 190 -26.82 -9.22 -0.73
N SER A 191 -26.13 -10.32 -1.00
CA SER A 191 -26.42 -11.63 -0.40
C SER A 191 -25.93 -11.72 1.04
N TYR A 192 -26.28 -12.81 1.71
CA TYR A 192 -25.83 -13.13 3.06
C TYR A 192 -25.19 -14.51 3.07
N THR A 193 -24.12 -14.67 3.83
CA THR A 193 -23.48 -15.97 4.07
C THR A 193 -23.52 -16.30 5.55
N GLN A 194 -23.94 -17.52 5.89
CA GLN A 194 -23.99 -17.99 7.27
C GLN A 194 -22.98 -19.13 7.48
N TYR A 195 -22.34 -19.11 8.65
CA TYR A 195 -21.36 -20.09 9.10
C TYR A 195 -21.82 -20.63 10.46
N GLY A 196 -22.31 -21.86 10.48
CA GLY A 196 -22.88 -22.50 11.66
C GLY A 196 -21.93 -23.48 12.37
N HIS A 197 -22.39 -23.93 13.54
CA HIS A 197 -21.77 -24.95 14.38
C HIS A 197 -20.34 -24.65 14.86
N LEU A 198 -19.98 -23.36 14.97
CA LEU A 198 -18.62 -22.96 15.31
C LEU A 198 -18.24 -23.32 16.75
N SER A 199 -17.00 -23.74 17.00
CA SER A 199 -16.50 -23.92 18.38
C SER A 199 -16.13 -22.58 19.03
N SER A 200 -15.75 -21.59 18.21
CA SER A 200 -15.41 -20.25 18.67
C SER A 200 -15.63 -19.22 17.56
N ILE A 201 -15.99 -18.00 17.94
CA ILE A 201 -16.17 -16.86 17.03
C ILE A 201 -15.00 -15.88 17.25
N SER A 202 -14.44 -15.36 16.16
CA SER A 202 -13.28 -14.45 16.16
C SER A 202 -13.58 -13.04 15.64
N VAL A 203 -14.86 -12.75 15.36
CA VAL A 203 -15.33 -11.48 14.81
C VAL A 203 -16.54 -10.96 15.58
N SER A 204 -16.83 -9.67 15.46
CA SER A 204 -17.96 -9.01 16.11
C SER A 204 -18.94 -8.40 15.11
N VAL A 205 -20.21 -8.22 15.53
CA VAL A 205 -21.22 -7.52 14.72
C VAL A 205 -20.74 -6.11 14.36
N GLY A 206 -20.91 -5.72 13.09
CA GLY A 206 -20.43 -4.46 12.53
C GLY A 206 -19.00 -4.52 11.98
N GLU A 207 -18.24 -5.59 12.25
CA GLU A 207 -16.89 -5.76 11.71
C GLU A 207 -16.92 -5.96 10.20
N SER A 208 -16.00 -5.31 9.49
CA SER A 208 -15.80 -5.53 8.06
C SER A 208 -14.79 -6.64 7.84
N VAL A 209 -15.17 -7.64 7.04
CA VAL A 209 -14.34 -8.79 6.71
C VAL A 209 -13.93 -8.77 5.25
N THR A 210 -12.82 -9.44 4.96
CA THR A 210 -12.26 -9.59 3.61
C THR A 210 -12.16 -11.08 3.26
N PRO A 211 -12.09 -11.44 1.97
CA PRO A 211 -11.98 -12.83 1.56
C PRO A 211 -10.76 -13.48 2.23
N GLY A 212 -10.97 -14.65 2.85
CA GLY A 212 -9.90 -15.36 3.57
C GLY A 212 -9.63 -14.83 4.98
N ARG A 213 -10.39 -13.85 5.48
CA ARG A 213 -10.31 -13.44 6.89
C ARG A 213 -10.86 -14.57 7.77
N GLN A 214 -10.09 -15.04 8.73
CA GLN A 214 -10.59 -15.95 9.76
C GLN A 214 -11.72 -15.31 10.55
N ILE A 215 -12.86 -16.01 10.64
CA ILE A 215 -14.06 -15.57 11.37
C ILE A 215 -14.36 -16.44 12.59
N GLY A 216 -13.78 -17.62 12.67
CA GLY A 216 -13.99 -18.54 13.76
C GLY A 216 -13.29 -19.87 13.53
N LEU A 217 -13.66 -20.84 14.35
CA LEU A 217 -13.21 -22.23 14.24
C LEU A 217 -14.43 -23.15 14.12
N SER A 218 -14.37 -24.16 13.27
CA SER A 218 -15.42 -25.17 13.12
C SER A 218 -15.60 -25.94 14.42
N GLY A 219 -16.78 -26.50 14.63
CA GLY A 219 -17.11 -27.18 15.87
C GLY A 219 -18.28 -28.12 15.71
N ALA A 220 -18.96 -28.36 16.83
CA ALA A 220 -20.16 -29.19 16.91
C ALA A 220 -21.20 -28.56 17.87
N THR A 221 -21.31 -27.23 17.90
CA THR A 221 -22.31 -26.56 18.76
C THR A 221 -23.68 -26.53 18.08
N GLY A 222 -24.76 -26.54 18.85
CA GLY A 222 -26.13 -26.50 18.31
C GLY A 222 -26.67 -27.90 18.01
N ASN A 223 -27.58 -28.00 17.04
CA ASN A 223 -28.16 -29.26 16.60
C ASN A 223 -27.30 -29.89 15.51
N THR A 224 -26.43 -30.81 15.90
CA THR A 224 -25.50 -31.48 14.98
C THR A 224 -25.18 -32.90 15.48
N THR A 225 -24.85 -33.80 14.55
CA THR A 225 -24.43 -35.18 14.83
C THR A 225 -22.91 -35.32 15.01
N GLY A 226 -22.13 -34.30 14.67
CA GLY A 226 -20.68 -34.32 14.79
C GLY A 226 -19.99 -33.08 14.21
N PRO A 227 -18.67 -32.95 14.38
CA PRO A 227 -17.93 -31.80 13.90
C PRO A 227 -18.02 -31.61 12.39
N HIS A 228 -18.43 -30.42 11.96
CA HIS A 228 -18.43 -29.96 10.58
C HIS A 228 -18.56 -28.43 10.53
N LEU A 229 -18.51 -27.85 9.34
CA LEU A 229 -18.97 -26.48 9.11
C LEU A 229 -20.23 -26.51 8.27
N HIS A 230 -21.33 -25.99 8.83
CA HIS A 230 -22.52 -25.71 8.07
C HIS A 230 -22.40 -24.33 7.40
N PHE A 231 -22.62 -24.27 6.10
CA PHE A 231 -22.52 -23.05 5.30
C PHE A 231 -23.80 -22.82 4.49
N GLU A 232 -24.33 -21.62 4.58
CA GLU A 232 -25.46 -21.18 3.75
C GLU A 232 -25.11 -19.93 2.95
N ALA A 233 -25.70 -19.84 1.77
CA ALA A 233 -25.87 -18.59 1.04
C ALA A 233 -27.36 -18.23 1.05
N ARG A 234 -27.68 -16.95 1.25
CA ARG A 234 -29.05 -16.46 1.42
C ARG A 234 -29.29 -15.16 0.66
N THR A 235 -30.54 -14.93 0.25
CA THR A 235 -31.00 -13.67 -0.34
C THR A 235 -31.38 -12.62 0.71
N GLY A 236 -31.64 -13.04 1.94
CA GLY A 236 -31.91 -12.18 3.09
C GLY A 236 -31.19 -12.67 4.36
N PRO A 237 -31.30 -11.94 5.47
CA PRO A 237 -30.75 -12.39 6.75
C PRO A 237 -31.56 -13.54 7.38
N ASP A 238 -32.85 -13.62 7.04
CA ASP A 238 -33.81 -14.48 7.70
C ASP A 238 -33.76 -15.93 7.22
N TYR A 239 -34.19 -16.84 8.09
CA TYR A 239 -34.37 -18.25 7.78
C TYR A 239 -35.36 -18.47 6.62
N GLY A 240 -35.09 -19.43 5.74
CA GLY A 240 -35.92 -19.74 4.57
C GLY A 240 -35.64 -18.86 3.35
N SER A 241 -34.65 -17.97 3.43
CA SER A 241 -34.14 -17.20 2.28
C SER A 241 -32.92 -17.85 1.62
N ASP A 242 -32.65 -19.11 1.97
CA ASP A 242 -31.53 -19.92 1.47
C ASP A 242 -31.60 -20.13 -0.05
N ILE A 243 -30.41 -20.13 -0.65
CA ILE A 243 -30.16 -20.44 -2.06
C ILE A 243 -29.07 -21.50 -2.13
N ASP A 244 -28.94 -22.16 -3.28
CA ASP A 244 -27.91 -23.18 -3.50
C ASP A 244 -26.50 -22.61 -3.21
N PRO A 245 -25.84 -23.02 -2.11
CA PRO A 245 -24.56 -22.46 -1.73
C PRO A 245 -23.42 -22.90 -2.65
N LEU A 246 -23.53 -24.07 -3.29
CA LEU A 246 -22.54 -24.54 -4.27
C LEU A 246 -22.64 -23.73 -5.55
N ALA A 247 -23.86 -23.48 -6.04
CA ALA A 247 -24.07 -22.62 -7.20
C ALA A 247 -23.56 -21.19 -6.92
N TYR A 248 -23.84 -20.66 -5.73
CA TYR A 248 -23.33 -19.37 -5.27
C TYR A 248 -21.79 -19.31 -5.30
N LEU A 249 -21.11 -20.25 -4.63
CA LEU A 249 -19.65 -20.30 -4.60
C LEU A 249 -19.04 -20.41 -6.01
N ARG A 250 -19.60 -21.26 -6.88
CA ARG A 250 -19.13 -21.44 -8.26
C ARG A 250 -19.32 -20.20 -9.12
N ALA A 251 -20.44 -19.47 -8.96
CA ALA A 251 -20.67 -18.21 -9.64
C ALA A 251 -19.60 -17.14 -9.29
N HIS A 252 -19.04 -17.22 -8.09
CA HIS A 252 -17.93 -16.37 -7.64
C HIS A 252 -16.53 -16.98 -7.89
N GLY A 253 -16.45 -18.06 -8.67
CA GLY A 253 -15.18 -18.68 -9.09
C GLY A 253 -14.54 -19.61 -8.05
N VAL A 254 -15.28 -19.98 -6.99
CA VAL A 254 -14.81 -20.94 -5.98
C VAL A 254 -15.21 -22.35 -6.39
N SER A 255 -14.22 -23.24 -6.45
CA SER A 255 -14.43 -24.68 -6.67
C SER A 255 -14.23 -25.42 -5.35
N VAL A 256 -15.21 -26.24 -4.99
CA VAL A 256 -15.31 -27.05 -3.77
C VAL A 256 -15.90 -28.41 -4.10
#